data_AF-L5L2N3-F1
#
_entry.id   AF-L5L2N3-F1
#
_cell.length_a   1.000
_cell.length_b   1.000
_cell.length_c   1.000
_cell.angle_alpha   90.00
_cell.angle_beta   90.00
_cell.angle_gamma   90.00
#
_symmetry.space_group_name_H-M   'P 1'
#
loop_
_entity.id
_entity.type
_entity.pdbx_description
1 polymer ?
#
loop_
_entity_poly.entity_id
_entity_poly.type
_entity_poly.pdbx_seq_one_letter_code
_entity_poly.pdbx_strand_id
1 'polypeptide(L)'
;MNLLMPVENAKNELRNSKGNALYFKSARNVTVNILNDQTKVLTQLITGPKAVEAYGQKFEVKTVSGKLLFSADNNEVVVGAERLRVLGAEGTVFPKSIETPNVRADPFKELR
;
A
#
# COMPACT_ATOMS: atom_id res chain seq x y z
N MET A 1 -3.29 10.56 23.74
CA MET A 1 -4.73 10.86 23.61
C MET A 1 -5.34 9.72 22.84
N ASN A 2 -6.11 8.85 23.49
CA ASN A 2 -6.79 7.75 22.83
C ASN A 2 -8.17 8.27 22.41
N LEU A 3 -8.41 8.33 21.10
CA LEU A 3 -9.70 8.69 20.55
C LEU A 3 -10.40 7.40 20.14
N LEU A 4 -11.30 6.89 20.98
CA LEU A 4 -12.15 5.75 20.66
C LEU A 4 -13.42 6.31 20.02
N MET A 5 -13.66 6.01 18.74
CA MET A 5 -14.88 6.46 18.04
C MET A 5 -15.61 5.25 17.45
N PRO A 6 -16.95 5.18 17.57
CA PRO A 6 -17.73 4.13 16.94
C PRO A 6 -17.62 4.27 15.41
N VAL A 7 -17.14 3.22 14.75
CA VAL A 7 -17.19 3.11 13.29
C VAL A 7 -18.54 2.53 12.93
N GLU A 8 -19.56 3.39 12.85
CA GLU A 8 -20.81 3.01 12.22
C GLU A 8 -20.58 3.01 10.70
N ASN A 9 -21.01 1.94 10.02
CA ASN A 9 -20.80 1.68 8.59
C ASN A 9 -21.06 2.92 7.72
N ALA A 10 -20.05 3.75 7.47
CA ALA A 10 -20.25 5.00 6.76
C ALA A 10 -19.18 5.20 5.70
N LYS A 11 -19.66 5.28 4.45
CA LYS A 11 -19.03 5.98 3.32
C LYS A 11 -18.81 7.49 3.60
N ASN A 12 -18.61 7.90 4.85
CA ASN A 12 -18.54 9.31 5.25
C ASN A 12 -17.16 9.64 5.80
N GLU A 13 -16.60 10.73 5.28
CA GLU A 13 -15.39 11.37 5.79
C GLU A 13 -15.58 11.77 7.26
N LEU A 14 -14.58 11.51 8.11
CA LEU A 14 -14.60 11.93 9.50
C LEU A 14 -14.48 13.46 9.58
N ARG A 15 -15.47 14.10 10.22
CA ARG A 15 -15.54 15.56 10.39
C ARG A 15 -15.64 15.93 11.87
N ASN A 16 -15.12 17.10 12.24
CA ASN A 16 -15.30 17.65 13.58
C ASN A 16 -16.75 18.12 13.80
N SER A 17 -17.07 18.59 15.01
CA SER A 17 -18.42 19.10 15.36
C SER A 17 -18.88 20.29 14.52
N LYS A 18 -17.97 20.96 13.80
CA LYS A 18 -18.24 22.07 12.88
C LYS A 18 -18.30 21.62 11.41
N GLY A 19 -18.21 20.32 11.14
CA GLY A 19 -18.22 19.77 9.79
C GLY A 19 -16.89 19.88 9.03
N ASN A 20 -15.79 20.28 9.66
CA ASN A 20 -14.48 20.39 9.00
C ASN A 20 -13.71 19.07 9.06
N ALA A 21 -12.82 18.83 8.09
CA ALA A 21 -11.90 17.69 8.11
C ALA A 21 -11.05 17.66 9.40
N LEU A 22 -10.78 16.46 9.90
CA LEU A 22 -9.91 16.25 11.06
C LEU A 22 -8.45 16.14 10.62
N TYR A 23 -7.58 16.92 11.26
CA TYR A 23 -6.13 16.88 11.04
C TYR A 23 -5.42 16.43 12.31
N PHE A 24 -4.57 15.41 12.19
CA PHE A 24 -3.72 14.93 13.28
C PHE A 24 -2.28 15.37 13.03
N LYS A 25 -1.75 16.23 13.89
CA LYS A 25 -0.35 16.64 13.88
C LYS A 25 0.30 16.21 15.19
N SER A 26 1.40 15.46 15.09
CA SER A 26 2.11 14.92 16.25
C SER A 26 3.62 14.99 16.02
N ALA A 27 4.38 15.27 17.09
CA ALA A 27 5.83 15.15 17.11
C ALA A 27 6.30 13.70 17.38
N ARG A 28 5.35 12.79 17.66
CA ARG A 28 5.57 11.36 17.94
C ARG A 28 4.75 10.51 16.98
N ASN A 29 5.03 9.22 16.96
CA ASN A 29 4.27 8.27 16.15
C ASN A 29 2.77 8.35 16.44
N VAL A 30 1.97 8.20 15.40
CA VAL A 30 0.51 8.10 15.46
C VAL A 30 0.12 6.68 15.08
N THR A 31 -0.71 6.05 15.90
CA THR A 31 -1.24 4.70 15.66
C THR A 31 -2.75 4.77 15.46
N VAL A 32 -3.23 4.18 14.37
CA VAL A 32 -4.65 3.99 14.07
C VAL A 32 -4.94 2.50 14.17
N ASN A 33 -5.86 2.13 15.06
CA ASN A 33 -6.32 0.75 15.23
C ASN A 33 -7.77 0.66 14.77
N ILE A 34 -8.05 -0.34 13.93
CA ILE A 34 -9.42 -0.77 13.65
C ILE A 34 -9.70 -1.95 14.55
N LEU A 35 -10.74 -1.85 15.37
CA LEU A 35 -11.16 -2.88 16.31
C LEU A 35 -12.38 -3.62 15.78
N ASN A 36 -12.56 -4.88 16.19
CA ASN A 36 -13.83 -5.58 16.04
C ASN A 36 -14.79 -5.27 17.21
N ASP A 37 -15.99 -5.85 17.16
CA ASP A 37 -17.04 -5.69 18.18
C ASP A 37 -16.62 -6.18 19.59
N GLN A 38 -15.57 -7.01 19.66
CA GLN A 38 -14.98 -7.49 20.91
C GLN A 38 -13.80 -6.64 21.37
N THR A 39 -13.60 -5.45 20.78
CA THR A 39 -12.48 -4.52 21.05
C THR A 39 -11.08 -5.06 20.71
N LYS A 40 -10.99 -6.16 19.96
CA LYS A 40 -9.72 -6.71 19.47
C LYS A 40 -9.28 -5.97 18.21
N VAL A 41 -7.99 -5.63 18.13
CA VAL A 41 -7.38 -5.03 16.93
C VAL A 41 -7.44 -5.99 15.74
N LEU A 42 -8.10 -5.56 14.67
CA LEU A 42 -8.15 -6.23 13.36
C LEU A 42 -7.02 -5.76 12.45
N THR A 43 -6.84 -4.44 12.36
CA THR A 43 -5.76 -3.84 11.58
C THR A 43 -5.17 -2.65 12.31
N GLN A 44 -3.90 -2.38 12.02
CA GLN A 44 -3.15 -1.30 12.64
C GLN A 44 -2.32 -0.58 11.58
N LEU A 45 -2.34 0.75 11.63
CA LEU A 45 -1.44 1.60 10.86
C LEU A 45 -0.66 2.50 11.83
N ILE A 46 0.66 2.43 11.77
CA ILE A 46 1.55 3.28 12.54
C ILE A 46 2.29 4.19 11.58
N THR A 47 2.25 5.51 11.82
CA THR A 47 3.01 6.48 11.05
C THR A 47 3.93 7.28 11.98
N GLY A 48 5.17 7.46 11.57
CA GLY A 48 6.17 8.23 12.29
C GLY A 48 7.15 8.89 11.33
N PRO A 49 8.14 9.64 11.84
CA PRO A 49 9.09 10.37 11.01
C PRO A 49 10.04 9.48 10.20
N LYS A 50 10.16 8.18 10.55
CA LYS A 50 11.08 7.24 9.91
C LYS A 50 10.39 6.27 8.95
N ALA A 51 9.18 5.85 9.27
CA ALA A 51 8.51 4.76 8.58
C ALA A 51 6.99 4.83 8.75
N VAL A 52 6.31 4.10 7.87
CA VAL A 52 4.91 3.73 8.00
C VAL A 52 4.84 2.21 8.08
N GLU A 53 4.18 1.70 9.10
CA GLU A 53 4.01 0.26 9.35
C GLU A 53 2.52 -0.08 9.30
N ALA A 54 2.18 -1.17 8.61
CA ALA A 54 0.80 -1.63 8.47
C ALA A 54 0.70 -3.11 8.84
N TYR A 55 -0.26 -3.44 9.72
CA TYR A 55 -0.60 -4.80 10.12
C TYR A 55 -2.04 -5.09 9.72
N GLY A 56 -2.24 -6.13 8.92
CA GLY A 56 -3.56 -6.52 8.43
C GLY A 56 -3.47 -7.61 7.37
N GLN A 57 -4.62 -8.01 6.83
CA GLN A 57 -4.70 -9.05 5.80
C GLN A 57 -4.25 -8.57 4.42
N LYS A 58 -4.33 -7.26 4.15
CA LYS A 58 -3.97 -6.66 2.87
C LYS A 58 -3.50 -5.22 3.04
N PHE A 59 -2.46 -4.85 2.33
CA PHE A 59 -1.99 -3.47 2.20
C PHE A 59 -1.84 -3.10 0.72
N GLU A 60 -2.30 -1.91 0.33
CA GLU A 60 -2.23 -1.43 -1.06
C GLU A 60 -1.74 0.02 -1.12
N VAL A 61 -0.88 0.29 -2.09
CA VAL A 61 -0.50 1.64 -2.51
C VAL A 61 -0.99 1.83 -3.94
N LYS A 62 -1.80 2.87 -4.14
CA LYS A 62 -2.42 3.21 -5.43
C LYS A 62 -2.09 4.65 -5.82
N THR A 63 -2.08 4.93 -7.11
CA THR A 63 -2.09 6.32 -7.62
C THR A 63 -3.40 7.00 -7.23
N VAL A 64 -3.44 8.34 -7.35
CA VAL A 64 -4.68 9.11 -7.17
C VAL A 64 -5.79 8.65 -8.13
N SER A 65 -5.41 8.18 -9.33
CA SER A 65 -6.34 7.60 -10.32
C SER A 65 -6.76 6.15 -10.03
N GLY A 66 -6.27 5.55 -8.93
CA GLY A 66 -6.62 4.19 -8.51
C GLY A 66 -5.76 3.06 -9.09
N LYS A 67 -4.74 3.37 -9.92
CA LYS A 67 -3.81 2.36 -10.46
C LYS A 67 -2.97 1.77 -9.34
N LEU A 68 -2.89 0.44 -9.26
CA LEU A 68 -2.08 -0.26 -8.26
C LEU A 68 -0.59 -0.06 -8.51
N LEU A 69 0.15 0.35 -7.48
CA LEU A 69 1.61 0.49 -7.50
C LEU A 69 2.29 -0.61 -6.68
N PHE A 70 1.68 -0.98 -5.55
CA PHE A 70 2.18 -2.03 -4.65
C PHE A 70 1.00 -2.66 -3.91
N SER A 71 0.99 -3.99 -3.75
CA SER A 71 0.14 -4.66 -2.77
C SER A 71 0.86 -5.82 -2.10
N ALA A 72 0.47 -6.12 -0.87
CA ALA A 72 0.90 -7.29 -0.15
C ALA A 72 -0.28 -7.91 0.61
N ASP A 73 -0.43 -9.23 0.51
CA ASP A 73 -1.31 -10.04 1.34
C ASP A 73 -0.64 -11.37 1.70
N ASN A 74 -1.40 -12.33 2.24
CA ASN A 74 -0.88 -13.63 2.66
C ASN A 74 -0.41 -14.54 1.51
N ASN A 75 -0.82 -14.25 0.27
CA ASN A 75 -0.55 -15.10 -0.89
C ASN A 75 0.57 -14.52 -1.75
N GLU A 76 0.57 -13.20 -1.96
CA GLU A 76 1.50 -12.56 -2.87
C GLU A 76 1.87 -11.11 -2.51
N VAL A 77 2.97 -10.66 -3.12
CA VAL A 77 3.36 -9.26 -3.17
C VAL A 77 3.43 -8.85 -4.63
N VAL A 78 2.66 -7.82 -5.01
CA VAL A 78 2.59 -7.30 -6.38
C VAL A 78 3.25 -5.94 -6.44
N VAL A 79 4.11 -5.74 -7.43
CA VAL A 79 4.70 -4.43 -7.76
C VAL A 79 4.18 -4.00 -9.14
N GLY A 80 3.21 -3.09 -9.16
CA GLY A 80 2.52 -2.59 -10.35
C GLY A 80 3.15 -1.34 -10.97
N ALA A 81 4.42 -1.07 -10.68
CA ALA A 81 5.13 0.10 -11.19
C ALA A 81 5.53 -0.07 -12.67
N GLU A 82 5.46 1.00 -13.45
CA GLU A 82 5.91 1.01 -14.86
C GLU A 82 7.42 0.74 -15.00
N ARG A 83 8.18 1.09 -13.96
CA ARG A 83 9.62 0.85 -13.89
C ARG A 83 10.00 0.41 -12.49
N LEU A 84 10.52 -0.80 -12.37
CA LEU A 84 11.16 -1.30 -11.16
C LEU A 84 12.68 -1.10 -11.26
N ARG A 85 13.27 -0.42 -10.28
CA ARG A 85 14.74 -0.31 -10.13
C ARG A 85 15.15 -1.05 -8.87
N VAL A 86 16.03 -2.04 -9.02
CA VAL A 86 16.63 -2.73 -7.88
C VAL A 86 18.04 -2.18 -7.68
N LEU A 87 18.25 -1.50 -6.55
CA LEU A 87 19.50 -0.84 -6.21
C LEU A 87 20.20 -1.65 -5.11
N GLY A 88 20.97 -2.65 -5.52
CA GLY A 88 21.90 -3.38 -4.65
C GLY A 88 23.32 -3.14 -5.16
N ALA A 89 24.28 -2.96 -4.25
CA ALA A 89 25.69 -2.82 -4.64
C ALA A 89 26.18 -4.03 -5.47
N GLU A 90 25.60 -5.20 -5.24
CA GLU A 90 25.89 -6.45 -5.96
C GLU A 90 24.81 -6.84 -6.98
N GLY A 91 23.91 -5.91 -7.35
CA GLY A 91 22.79 -6.20 -8.23
C GLY A 91 21.65 -6.95 -7.54
N THR A 92 20.95 -7.80 -8.29
CA THR A 92 19.80 -8.58 -7.80
C THR A 92 19.84 -10.00 -8.34
N VAL A 93 19.55 -10.99 -7.50
CA VAL A 93 19.46 -12.39 -7.88
C VAL A 93 18.00 -12.80 -7.93
N PHE A 94 17.57 -13.30 -9.08
CA PHE A 94 16.27 -13.95 -9.23
C PHE A 94 16.51 -15.46 -9.28
N PRO A 95 16.21 -16.22 -8.22
CA PRO A 95 16.51 -17.65 -8.17
C PRO A 95 15.65 -18.49 -9.11
N LYS A 96 14.61 -17.89 -9.70
CA LYS A 96 13.70 -18.47 -10.68
C LYS A 96 13.54 -17.51 -11.85
N SER A 97 12.94 -18.01 -12.94
CA SER A 97 12.63 -17.23 -14.13
C SER A 97 11.74 -16.03 -13.81
N ILE A 98 12.02 -14.90 -14.48
CA ILE A 98 11.13 -13.75 -14.55
C ILE A 98 10.31 -13.89 -15.84
N GLU A 99 8.99 -13.82 -15.73
CA GLU A 99 8.13 -13.76 -16.89
C GLU A 99 8.06 -12.34 -17.45
N THR A 100 8.13 -12.21 -18.77
CA THR A 100 7.93 -10.93 -19.47
C THR A 100 6.66 -11.01 -20.33
N PRO A 101 6.03 -9.86 -20.64
CA PRO A 101 5.02 -9.81 -21.70
C PRO A 101 5.55 -10.42 -23.01
N ASN A 102 4.65 -10.83 -23.90
CA ASN A 102 5.02 -11.43 -25.19
C ASN A 102 5.90 -10.45 -26.00
N VAL A 103 7.19 -10.76 -26.17
CA VAL A 103 8.12 -9.99 -27.00
C VAL A 103 8.10 -10.59 -28.40
N ARG A 104 7.61 -9.85 -29.39
CA ARG A 104 7.71 -10.20 -30.81
C ARG A 104 8.73 -9.30 -31.48
N ALA A 105 9.63 -9.88 -32.26
CA ALA A 105 10.44 -9.11 -33.19
C ALA A 105 9.56 -8.59 -34.32
N ASP A 106 9.87 -7.40 -34.85
CA ASP A 106 9.29 -6.97 -36.12
C ASP A 106 9.63 -7.99 -37.22
N PRO A 107 8.73 -8.25 -38.18
CA PRO A 107 9.01 -9.18 -39.27
C PRO A 107 10.32 -8.82 -39.97
N PHE A 108 11.23 -9.78 -40.07
CA PHE A 108 12.49 -9.58 -40.78
C PHE A 108 12.22 -9.29 -42.26
N LYS A 109 12.98 -8.35 -42.83
CA LYS A 109 13.03 -8.11 -44.27
C LYS A 109 13.66 -9.35 -44.92
N GLU A 110 13.01 -9.93 -45.94
CA GLU A 110 13.55 -11.07 -46.68
C GLU A 110 14.98 -10.78 -47.17
N LEU A 111 15.90 -11.69 -46.88
CA LEU A 111 17.24 -11.67 -47.46
C LEU A 111 17.09 -12.08 -48.93
N ARG A 112 17.41 -11.16 -49.84
CA ARG A 112 17.45 -11.37 -51.29
C ARG A 112 18.69 -12.13 -51.72
#